data_AF-J1I339-F1
#
_entry.id   AF-J1I339-F1
#
_cell.length_a   1.000
_cell.length_b   1.000
_cell.length_c   1.000
_cell.angle_alpha   90.00
_cell.angle_beta   90.00
_cell.angle_gamma   90.00
#
_symmetry.space_group_name_H-M   'P 1'
#
loop_
_entity.id
_entity.type
_entity.pdbx_description
1 polymer ?
#
loop_
_entity_poly.entity_id
_entity_poly.type
_entity_poly.pdbx_seq_one_letter_code
_entity_poly.pdbx_strand_id
1 'polypeptide(L)'
;MRKLFIPLALAFLLMGSACQNQSAPQTDEQTAQKETPKEEAQKETEEEPMSEEEAFAEAAAGPFEITMTAVPAKKLPFNGLMVHGPDLEEATEVKDIKGTYYLLRNQYFSEGRHYMSLGYYFWDGQEAKRQNIKHYDMENCNFDLVSKFPNAAFQIADEDKDGEAEIYCFSQLDCVSDVSPTNLDLHVFEGQNYYQLAGNNKVEGLGGEFKPSDNFKAEEKIFNYASDIFNSFSDKVKAY
;
A
#
# COMPACT_ATOMS: atom_id res chain seq x y z
N MET A 1 -29.99 -40.63 -46.02
CA MET A 1 -30.64 -39.33 -46.29
C MET A 1 -29.59 -38.39 -46.85
N ARG A 2 -29.93 -37.76 -47.97
CA ARG A 2 -29.11 -36.86 -48.79
C ARG A 2 -29.35 -35.43 -48.29
N LYS A 3 -28.29 -34.62 -48.22
CA LYS A 3 -28.19 -33.16 -48.50
C LYS A 3 -27.30 -32.46 -47.45
N LEU A 4 -26.17 -31.86 -47.82
CA LEU A 4 -25.92 -30.69 -48.70
C LEU A 4 -25.67 -29.47 -47.80
N PHE A 5 -24.41 -29.05 -47.66
CA PHE A 5 -24.06 -27.67 -47.28
C PHE A 5 -23.01 -27.18 -48.28
N ILE A 6 -23.38 -26.12 -48.99
CA ILE A 6 -22.63 -25.44 -50.05
C ILE A 6 -21.87 -24.26 -49.40
N PRO A 7 -20.61 -23.99 -49.80
CA PRO A 7 -19.81 -22.86 -49.33
C PRO A 7 -19.98 -21.61 -50.22
N LEU A 8 -19.82 -20.41 -49.67
CA LEU A 8 -19.57 -19.11 -50.35
C LEU A 8 -19.50 -18.02 -49.26
N ALA A 9 -18.74 -16.94 -49.30
CA ALA A 9 -17.87 -16.36 -50.32
C ALA A 9 -16.85 -15.43 -49.65
N LEU A 10 -15.67 -15.36 -50.27
CA LEU A 10 -14.61 -14.39 -50.07
C LEU A 10 -15.06 -13.02 -50.63
N ALA A 11 -14.75 -11.91 -49.94
CA ALA A 11 -14.78 -10.58 -50.55
C ALA A 11 -13.64 -9.72 -49.99
N PHE A 12 -12.60 -9.59 -50.81
CA PHE A 12 -11.53 -8.62 -50.72
C PHE A 12 -12.01 -7.31 -51.36
N LEU A 13 -11.76 -6.15 -50.74
CA LEU A 13 -11.75 -4.86 -51.42
C LEU A 13 -10.71 -3.94 -50.76
N LEU A 14 -9.64 -3.71 -51.51
CA LEU A 14 -8.62 -2.67 -51.36
C LEU A 14 -9.08 -1.38 -52.09
N MET A 15 -8.29 -0.32 -51.89
CA MET A 15 -8.29 1.02 -52.53
C MET A 15 -8.95 2.10 -51.65
N GLY A 16 -8.36 3.27 -51.43
CA GLY A 16 -7.15 3.89 -51.96
C GLY A 16 -6.98 5.31 -51.39
N SER A 17 -5.77 5.83 -51.51
CA SER A 17 -5.25 7.15 -51.11
C SER A 17 -6.06 8.37 -51.57
N ALA A 18 -5.95 9.50 -50.85
CA ALA A 18 -5.39 10.74 -51.42
C ALA A 18 -5.20 11.85 -50.37
N CYS A 19 -4.09 12.57 -50.52
CA CYS A 19 -3.65 13.76 -49.80
C CYS A 19 -4.36 15.05 -50.29
N GLN A 20 -4.34 16.09 -49.46
CA GLN A 20 -4.24 17.55 -49.79
C GLN A 20 -4.27 18.28 -48.43
N ASN A 21 -3.21 18.85 -47.85
CA ASN A 21 -2.12 19.74 -48.25
C ASN A 21 -2.53 21.20 -48.55
N GLN A 22 -1.92 22.10 -47.76
CA GLN A 22 -1.67 23.55 -47.97
C GLN A 22 -2.88 24.50 -47.93
N SER A 23 -2.84 25.69 -47.35
CA SER A 23 -1.73 26.60 -47.01
C SER A 23 -2.21 27.74 -46.09
N ALA A 24 -1.32 28.26 -45.23
CA ALA A 24 -1.34 29.63 -44.69
C ALA A 24 -0.53 30.57 -45.63
N PRO A 25 -0.28 31.87 -45.35
CA PRO A 25 -0.96 32.87 -44.51
C PRO A 25 -1.24 34.19 -45.29
N GLN A 26 -2.01 35.13 -44.73
CA GLN A 26 -1.84 36.55 -45.05
C GLN A 26 -1.86 37.41 -43.79
N THR A 27 -0.80 38.19 -43.68
CA THR A 27 -0.52 39.26 -42.73
C THR A 27 -1.36 40.48 -43.08
N ASP A 28 -1.96 41.13 -42.09
CA ASP A 28 -2.17 42.58 -42.14
C ASP A 28 -1.91 43.17 -40.76
N GLU A 29 -1.11 44.23 -40.81
CA GLU A 29 -0.51 44.99 -39.73
C GLU A 29 -1.50 46.08 -39.28
N GLN A 30 -1.85 46.13 -37.99
CA GLN A 30 -2.40 47.35 -37.37
C GLN A 30 -2.15 47.40 -35.86
N THR A 31 -1.09 48.13 -35.52
CA THR A 31 -0.97 49.17 -34.48
C THR A 31 -1.78 49.06 -33.18
N ALA A 32 -1.04 48.78 -32.11
CA ALA A 32 -1.09 49.36 -30.76
C ALA A 32 -2.45 49.69 -30.10
N GLN A 33 -2.75 48.96 -29.02
CA GLN A 33 -2.93 49.58 -27.70
C GLN A 33 -2.70 48.55 -26.59
N LYS A 34 -1.87 48.97 -25.63
CA LYS A 34 -1.38 48.22 -24.49
C LYS A 34 -2.34 48.45 -23.33
N GLU A 35 -3.17 47.46 -23.03
CA GLU A 35 -3.86 47.35 -21.74
C GLU A 35 -3.57 45.98 -21.14
N THR A 36 -2.88 46.02 -20.01
CA THR A 36 -2.45 44.88 -19.21
C THR A 36 -3.66 44.24 -18.51
N PRO A 37 -3.98 42.96 -18.77
CA PRO A 37 -4.86 42.21 -17.87
C PRO A 37 -4.10 41.87 -16.59
N LYS A 38 -4.66 42.29 -15.47
CA LYS A 38 -4.22 41.95 -14.12
C LYS A 38 -4.39 40.44 -13.95
N GLU A 39 -3.27 39.72 -13.94
CA GLU A 39 -3.19 38.32 -13.53
C GLU A 39 -3.43 38.26 -12.02
N GLU A 40 -4.65 37.85 -11.64
CA GLU A 40 -4.93 37.45 -10.26
C GLU A 40 -4.20 36.12 -10.02
N ALA A 41 -3.05 36.23 -9.34
CA ALA A 41 -2.33 35.10 -8.79
C ALA A 41 -3.26 34.38 -7.80
N GLN A 42 -3.83 33.25 -8.25
CA GLN A 42 -4.32 32.23 -7.34
C GLN A 42 -3.12 31.72 -6.56
N LYS A 43 -3.06 32.12 -5.30
CA LYS A 43 -2.18 31.55 -4.30
C LYS A 43 -2.63 30.10 -4.11
N GLU A 44 -2.03 29.17 -4.87
CA GLU A 44 -1.98 27.77 -4.47
C GLU A 44 -1.36 27.76 -3.08
N THR A 45 -2.21 27.49 -2.09
CA THR A 45 -1.75 27.07 -0.78
C THR A 45 -1.09 25.73 -1.03
N GLU A 46 0.24 25.75 -1.14
CA GLU A 46 1.08 24.57 -1.05
C GLU A 46 0.75 23.96 0.33
N GLU A 47 -0.14 22.96 0.32
CA GLU A 47 -0.37 22.13 1.49
C GLU A 47 0.97 21.45 1.77
N GLU A 48 1.65 21.94 2.80
CA GLU A 48 2.84 21.26 3.32
C GLU A 48 2.45 19.80 3.57
N PRO A 49 3.30 18.83 3.19
CA PRO A 49 3.00 17.43 3.42
C PRO A 49 2.76 17.26 4.92
N MET A 50 1.53 16.88 5.26
CA MET A 50 1.08 16.61 6.62
C MET A 50 2.15 15.79 7.34
N SER A 51 2.57 16.26 8.52
CA SER A 51 3.62 15.57 9.27
C SER A 51 3.19 14.15 9.59
N GLU A 52 4.14 13.22 9.69
CA GLU A 52 3.84 11.82 10.02
C GLU A 52 2.96 11.73 11.27
N GLU A 53 3.23 12.58 12.28
CA GLU A 53 2.48 12.68 13.54
C GLU A 53 1.02 13.13 13.38
N GLU A 54 0.72 14.00 12.42
CA GLU A 54 -0.63 14.49 12.13
C GLU A 54 -1.45 13.47 11.32
N ALA A 55 -0.81 12.73 10.42
CA ALA A 55 -1.43 11.60 9.71
C ALA A 55 -1.86 10.49 10.69
N PHE A 56 -1.08 10.27 11.75
CA PHE A 56 -1.40 9.31 12.81
C PHE A 56 -2.58 9.75 13.69
N ALA A 57 -2.77 11.05 13.90
CA ALA A 57 -3.83 11.58 14.77
C ALA A 57 -5.22 11.57 14.10
N GLU A 58 -5.28 11.75 12.78
CA GLU A 58 -6.54 11.80 12.03
C GLU A 58 -7.17 10.40 11.85
N ALA A 59 -6.36 9.34 11.77
CA ALA A 59 -6.85 7.95 11.62
C ALA A 59 -7.55 7.38 12.88
N ALA A 60 -7.32 7.96 14.07
CA ALA A 60 -7.80 7.41 15.35
C ALA A 60 -9.16 7.99 15.85
N ALA A 61 -9.91 8.72 15.00
CA ALA A 61 -11.12 9.43 15.43
C ALA A 61 -12.38 8.54 15.53
N GLY A 62 -12.35 7.54 16.43
CA GLY A 62 -13.51 6.74 16.86
C GLY A 62 -13.97 7.04 18.30
N PRO A 63 -15.12 6.53 18.76
CA PRO A 63 -15.71 6.85 20.07
C PRO A 63 -15.00 6.23 21.31
N PHE A 64 -13.81 5.63 21.16
CA PHE A 64 -12.99 5.10 22.25
C PHE A 64 -11.50 5.35 22.01
N GLU A 65 -10.72 5.39 23.09
CA GLU A 65 -9.27 5.66 23.03
C GLU A 65 -8.51 4.43 22.54
N ILE A 66 -8.40 4.27 21.22
CA ILE A 66 -7.36 3.39 20.67
C ILE A 66 -6.01 4.04 20.91
N THR A 67 -5.10 3.31 21.56
CA THR A 67 -3.75 3.81 21.82
C THR A 67 -2.72 2.96 21.11
N MET A 68 -1.70 3.63 20.58
CA MET A 68 -0.53 3.03 19.97
C MET A 68 0.71 3.44 20.74
N THR A 69 1.57 2.49 21.13
CA THR A 69 2.81 2.83 21.83
C THR A 69 3.93 1.89 21.41
N ALA A 70 5.10 2.45 21.13
CA ALA A 70 6.32 1.67 20.93
C ALA A 70 6.79 1.07 22.26
N VAL A 71 6.99 -0.25 22.30
CA VAL A 71 7.41 -1.00 23.48
C VAL A 71 8.73 -1.72 23.18
N PRO A 72 9.81 -1.43 23.92
CA PRO A 72 11.06 -2.17 23.79
C PRO A 72 10.84 -3.67 24.01
N ALA A 73 11.43 -4.52 23.19
CA ALA A 73 11.22 -5.98 23.23
C ALA A 73 11.49 -6.59 24.62
N LYS A 74 12.47 -6.05 25.35
CA LYS A 74 12.81 -6.45 26.73
C LYS A 74 11.71 -6.17 27.77
N LYS A 75 10.74 -5.33 27.43
CA LYS A 75 9.59 -4.97 28.27
C LYS A 75 8.30 -5.65 27.86
N LEU A 76 8.32 -6.50 26.82
CA LEU A 76 7.16 -7.28 26.45
C LEU A 76 6.73 -8.19 27.62
N PRO A 77 5.42 -8.34 27.87
CA PRO A 77 4.93 -9.16 28.99
C PRO A 77 5.09 -10.67 28.74
N PHE A 78 5.55 -11.05 27.56
CA PHE A 78 5.86 -12.40 27.15
C PHE A 78 7.24 -12.45 26.52
N ASN A 79 7.81 -13.64 26.43
CA ASN A 79 9.06 -13.82 25.71
C ASN A 79 8.82 -13.68 24.20
N GLY A 80 9.04 -12.47 23.67
CA GLY A 80 8.96 -12.15 22.23
C GLY A 80 9.95 -12.92 21.36
N LEU A 81 10.93 -13.62 21.95
CA LEU A 81 11.84 -14.53 21.23
C LEU A 81 11.11 -15.69 20.53
N MET A 82 9.83 -15.93 20.86
CA MET A 82 8.96 -16.86 20.15
C MET A 82 8.52 -16.35 18.75
N VAL A 83 9.05 -15.20 18.31
CA VAL A 83 8.74 -14.54 17.04
C VAL A 83 10.00 -14.22 16.25
N HIS A 84 10.69 -15.29 15.84
CA HIS A 84 11.46 -15.42 14.59
C HIS A 84 12.54 -14.37 14.26
N GLY A 85 13.50 -14.19 15.16
CA GLY A 85 14.84 -13.70 14.83
C GLY A 85 15.55 -13.11 16.06
N PRO A 86 16.89 -13.06 16.06
CA PRO A 86 17.66 -12.63 17.23
C PRO A 86 17.54 -11.12 17.52
N ASP A 87 17.07 -10.32 16.57
CA ASP A 87 17.26 -8.86 16.54
C ASP A 87 15.99 -8.04 16.79
N LEU A 88 14.94 -8.60 17.40
CA LEU A 88 13.74 -7.82 17.73
C LEU A 88 14.05 -6.75 18.78
N GLU A 89 14.00 -5.47 18.38
CA GLU A 89 14.30 -4.33 19.25
C GLU A 89 13.05 -3.76 19.94
N GLU A 90 11.95 -3.64 19.20
CA GLU A 90 10.70 -3.03 19.62
C GLU A 90 9.46 -3.72 19.02
N ALA A 91 8.32 -3.52 19.67
CA ALA A 91 7.00 -3.89 19.20
C ALA A 91 6.06 -2.69 19.28
N THR A 92 4.95 -2.75 18.57
CA THR A 92 3.85 -1.79 18.71
C THR A 92 2.77 -2.40 19.59
N GLU A 93 2.49 -1.78 20.74
CA GLU A 93 1.34 -2.09 21.59
C GLU A 93 0.12 -1.33 21.07
N VAL A 94 -0.99 -2.05 20.90
CA VAL A 94 -2.30 -1.50 20.52
C VAL A 94 -3.32 -1.92 21.57
N LYS A 95 -4.15 -0.99 22.06
CA LYS A 95 -5.22 -1.30 23.01
C LYS A 95 -6.58 -0.91 22.46
N ASP A 96 -7.55 -1.79 22.63
CA ASP A 96 -8.95 -1.60 22.27
C ASP A 96 -9.88 -2.15 23.38
N ILE A 97 -11.18 -2.31 23.08
CA ILE A 97 -12.15 -2.82 24.05
C ILE A 97 -12.00 -4.31 24.35
N LYS A 98 -11.33 -5.08 23.49
CA LYS A 98 -11.12 -6.53 23.64
C LYS A 98 -9.85 -6.84 24.40
N GLY A 99 -8.85 -5.97 24.33
CA GLY A 99 -7.69 -6.03 25.19
C GLY A 99 -6.46 -5.36 24.60
N THR A 100 -5.32 -6.03 24.74
CA THR A 100 -4.04 -5.51 24.28
C THR A 100 -3.47 -6.42 23.22
N TYR A 101 -3.09 -5.83 22.09
CA TYR A 101 -2.40 -6.50 21.01
C TYR A 101 -0.97 -6.00 20.89
N TYR A 102 -0.10 -6.88 20.44
CA TYR A 102 1.28 -6.56 20.12
C TYR A 102 1.57 -6.93 18.67
N LEU A 103 1.99 -5.93 17.89
CA LEU A 103 2.53 -6.12 16.56
C LEU A 103 4.06 -6.09 16.61
N LEU A 104 4.66 -7.21 16.22
CA LEU A 104 6.10 -7.42 16.21
C LEU A 104 6.57 -7.40 14.76
N ARG A 105 7.48 -6.47 14.44
CA ARG A 105 8.11 -6.34 13.13
C ARG A 105 9.59 -6.62 13.29
N ASN A 106 10.09 -7.64 12.60
CA ASN A 106 11.50 -8.01 12.70
C ASN A 106 12.10 -8.23 11.31
N GLN A 107 13.38 -7.88 11.18
CA GLN A 107 14.15 -7.96 9.95
C GLN A 107 15.58 -8.35 10.31
N TYR A 108 16.13 -9.39 9.71
CA TYR A 108 17.51 -9.80 9.99
C TYR A 108 18.13 -10.54 8.80
N PHE A 109 19.45 -10.56 8.77
CA PHE A 109 20.23 -11.28 7.76
C PHE A 109 20.99 -12.43 8.41
N SER A 110 20.84 -13.62 7.87
CA SER A 110 21.53 -14.81 8.37
C SER A 110 21.81 -15.78 7.23
N GLU A 111 22.98 -16.42 7.24
CA GLU A 111 23.35 -17.47 6.27
C GLU A 111 23.20 -17.05 4.79
N GLY A 112 23.42 -15.77 4.46
CA GLY A 112 23.27 -15.28 3.09
C GLY A 112 21.82 -15.04 2.66
N ARG A 113 20.89 -14.92 3.61
CA ARG A 113 19.46 -14.76 3.36
C ARG A 113 18.90 -13.61 4.19
N HIS A 114 17.95 -12.90 3.60
CA HIS A 114 17.20 -11.83 4.25
C HIS A 114 15.87 -12.38 4.76
N TYR A 115 15.64 -12.19 6.05
CA TYR A 115 14.42 -12.62 6.71
C TYR A 115 13.63 -11.41 7.20
N MET A 116 12.33 -11.43 6.96
CA MET A 116 11.38 -10.53 7.61
C MET A 116 10.30 -11.33 8.29
N SER A 117 9.80 -10.84 9.41
CA SER A 117 8.62 -11.41 10.05
C SER A 117 7.70 -10.33 10.61
N LEU A 118 6.41 -10.57 10.43
CA LEU A 118 5.31 -9.78 10.99
C LEU A 118 4.49 -10.68 11.91
N GLY A 119 4.56 -10.45 13.22
CA GLY A 119 3.85 -11.23 14.22
C GLY A 119 2.76 -10.41 14.90
N TYR A 120 1.56 -10.98 15.03
CA TYR A 120 0.42 -10.35 15.70
C TYR A 120 -0.07 -11.22 16.86
N TYR A 121 -0.07 -10.64 18.06
CA TYR A 121 -0.32 -11.34 19.32
C TYR A 121 -1.38 -10.61 20.13
N PHE A 122 -2.28 -11.36 20.75
CA PHE A 122 -3.21 -10.87 21.76
C PHE A 122 -2.67 -11.21 23.15
N TRP A 123 -2.76 -10.27 24.08
CA TRP A 123 -2.37 -10.43 25.48
C TRP A 123 -3.60 -10.32 26.38
N ASP A 124 -3.92 -11.39 27.09
CA ASP A 124 -5.08 -11.46 27.98
C ASP A 124 -4.77 -11.15 29.46
N GLY A 125 -3.54 -10.72 29.74
CA GLY A 125 -3.06 -10.48 31.11
C GLY A 125 -2.30 -11.66 31.73
N GLN A 126 -2.36 -12.85 31.12
CA GLN A 126 -1.66 -14.05 31.60
C GLN A 126 -0.76 -14.66 30.54
N GLU A 127 -1.25 -14.78 29.31
CA GLU A 127 -0.52 -15.38 28.20
C GLU A 127 -0.65 -14.57 26.91
N ALA A 128 0.38 -14.68 26.07
CA ALA A 128 0.36 -14.14 24.74
C ALA A 128 -0.15 -15.21 23.76
N LYS A 129 -1.31 -14.94 23.17
CA LYS A 129 -1.93 -15.78 22.15
C LYS A 129 -1.50 -15.29 20.78
N ARG A 130 -0.80 -16.14 20.03
CA ARG A 130 -0.46 -15.87 18.63
C ARG A 130 -1.74 -15.85 17.80
N GLN A 131 -2.02 -14.72 17.17
CA GLN A 131 -3.14 -14.59 16.24
C GLN A 131 -2.69 -14.82 14.80
N ASN A 132 -1.55 -14.24 14.41
CA ASN A 132 -1.01 -14.40 13.08
C ASN A 132 0.51 -14.29 13.05
N ILE A 133 1.13 -14.92 12.05
CA ILE A 133 2.53 -14.67 11.73
C ILE A 133 2.79 -14.81 10.24
N LYS A 134 3.55 -13.87 9.69
CA LYS A 134 4.09 -13.91 8.33
C LYS A 134 5.61 -13.98 8.38
N HIS A 135 6.15 -14.85 7.55
CA HIS A 135 7.57 -15.00 7.32
C HIS A 135 7.86 -14.73 5.86
N TYR A 136 8.89 -13.95 5.66
CA TYR A 136 9.47 -13.72 4.35
C TYR A 136 10.92 -14.16 4.42
N ASP A 137 11.33 -14.84 3.36
CA ASP A 137 12.67 -15.35 3.18
C ASP A 137 13.08 -15.07 1.74
N MET A 138 14.14 -14.29 1.60
CA MET A 138 14.73 -13.94 0.32
C MET A 138 16.19 -14.37 0.31
N GLU A 139 16.57 -15.03 -0.78
CA GLU A 139 17.97 -15.35 -1.04
C GLU A 139 18.81 -14.09 -1.21
N ASN A 140 20.13 -14.24 -1.13
CA ASN A 140 21.04 -13.12 -1.28
C ASN A 140 20.73 -12.33 -2.57
N CYS A 141 20.42 -11.05 -2.42
CA CYS A 141 20.16 -10.16 -3.53
C CYS A 141 21.51 -9.66 -4.08
N ASN A 142 21.78 -9.89 -5.37
CA ASN A 142 22.98 -9.34 -6.04
C ASN A 142 22.78 -7.91 -6.53
N PHE A 143 21.61 -7.33 -6.28
CA PHE A 143 21.21 -5.97 -6.66
C PHE A 143 20.79 -5.18 -5.42
N ASP A 144 19.96 -4.14 -5.59
CA ASP A 144 19.46 -3.35 -4.49
C ASP A 144 18.33 -4.10 -3.78
N LEU A 145 18.56 -4.39 -2.49
CA LEU A 145 17.57 -5.01 -1.63
C LEU A 145 16.61 -3.95 -1.09
N VAL A 146 15.32 -4.16 -1.33
CA VAL A 146 14.24 -3.48 -0.62
C VAL A 146 13.73 -4.43 0.43
N SER A 147 14.01 -4.18 1.71
CA SER A 147 13.51 -4.98 2.83
C SER A 147 13.16 -4.02 3.97
N LYS A 148 11.85 -3.76 4.15
CA LYS A 148 11.38 -2.82 5.18
C LYS A 148 9.90 -2.97 5.50
N PHE A 149 9.54 -2.57 6.72
CA PHE A 149 8.18 -2.22 7.10
C PHE A 149 8.08 -0.68 7.12
N PRO A 150 7.42 -0.05 6.13
CA PRO A 150 7.35 1.42 6.09
C PRO A 150 6.53 1.97 7.27
N ASN A 151 7.17 2.71 8.18
CA ASN A 151 6.52 3.23 9.40
C ASN A 151 5.41 4.25 9.10
N ALA A 152 5.59 5.11 8.09
CA ALA A 152 4.57 6.08 7.62
C ALA A 152 3.31 5.40 7.05
N ALA A 153 3.26 4.07 7.04
CA ALA A 153 2.21 3.25 6.49
C ALA A 153 1.52 2.41 7.57
N PHE A 154 1.74 2.76 8.83
CA PHE A 154 1.06 2.13 9.94
C PHE A 154 -0.18 2.94 10.29
N GLN A 155 -1.36 2.33 10.22
CA GLN A 155 -2.61 2.98 10.61
C GLN A 155 -3.39 2.08 11.55
N ILE A 156 -4.15 2.68 12.44
CA ILE A 156 -5.10 1.98 13.28
C ILE A 156 -6.44 2.69 13.16
N ALA A 157 -7.49 1.92 12.93
CA ALA A 157 -8.86 2.41 12.86
C ALA A 157 -9.82 1.45 13.57
N ASP A 158 -11.09 1.84 13.59
CA ASP A 158 -12.26 1.00 13.86
C ASP A 158 -13.30 1.40 12.79
N GLU A 159 -13.01 1.00 11.56
CA GLU A 159 -13.75 1.37 10.36
C GLU A 159 -15.13 0.72 10.34
N ASP A 160 -15.22 -0.54 10.78
CA ASP A 160 -16.48 -1.25 10.76
C ASP A 160 -17.42 -0.89 11.94
N LYS A 161 -16.85 -0.30 13.01
CA LYS A 161 -17.48 0.19 14.25
C LYS A 161 -17.93 -0.92 15.19
N ASP A 162 -17.24 -2.05 15.18
CA ASP A 162 -17.46 -3.15 16.12
C ASP A 162 -16.69 -2.98 17.45
N GLY A 163 -15.75 -2.01 17.47
CA GLY A 163 -14.96 -1.62 18.62
C GLY A 163 -13.66 -2.42 18.80
N GLU A 164 -13.37 -3.36 17.91
CA GLU A 164 -12.05 -3.97 17.75
C GLU A 164 -11.18 -3.07 16.87
N ALA A 165 -9.90 -2.91 17.23
CA ALA A 165 -9.01 -2.11 16.41
C ALA A 165 -8.58 -2.88 15.16
N GLU A 166 -8.75 -2.30 13.97
CA GLU A 166 -8.09 -2.79 12.76
C GLU A 166 -6.72 -2.13 12.58
N ILE A 167 -5.70 -2.96 12.39
CA ILE A 167 -4.30 -2.55 12.34
C ILE A 167 -3.78 -2.77 10.93
N TYR A 168 -3.42 -1.68 10.25
CA TYR A 168 -2.94 -1.64 8.87
C TYR A 168 -1.41 -1.48 8.88
N CYS A 169 -0.70 -2.42 8.26
CA CYS A 169 0.76 -2.42 8.22
C CYS A 169 1.27 -2.86 6.86
N PHE A 170 2.11 -2.06 6.22
CA PHE A 170 2.77 -2.47 4.99
C PHE A 170 4.06 -3.26 5.22
N SER A 171 4.39 -4.12 4.27
CA SER A 171 5.71 -4.71 4.12
C SER A 171 6.20 -4.60 2.68
N GLN A 172 7.52 -4.48 2.52
CA GLN A 172 8.20 -4.54 1.24
C GLN A 172 9.37 -5.51 1.33
N LEU A 173 9.41 -6.45 0.40
CA LEU A 173 10.53 -7.34 0.20
C LEU A 173 10.74 -7.58 -1.30
N ASP A 174 11.81 -7.02 -1.84
CA ASP A 174 12.18 -7.18 -3.25
C ASP A 174 13.69 -7.07 -3.49
N CYS A 175 14.13 -7.59 -4.63
CA CYS A 175 15.50 -7.49 -5.11
C CYS A 175 15.48 -6.88 -6.51
N VAL A 176 15.85 -5.59 -6.61
CA VAL A 176 15.60 -4.78 -7.80
C VAL A 176 16.88 -4.28 -8.43
N SER A 177 16.90 -4.22 -9.76
CA SER A 177 18.08 -3.81 -10.56
C SER A 177 17.85 -2.55 -11.38
N ASP A 178 16.62 -2.05 -11.37
CA ASP A 178 16.10 -0.96 -12.19
C ASP A 178 14.92 -0.30 -11.47
N VAL A 179 14.55 0.87 -11.99
CA VAL A 179 13.42 1.66 -11.49
C VAL A 179 12.12 1.02 -11.98
N SER A 180 11.61 0.06 -11.22
CA SER A 180 10.35 -0.65 -11.50
C SER A 180 9.46 -0.72 -10.26
N PRO A 181 8.15 -0.99 -10.42
CA PRO A 181 7.30 -1.41 -9.32
C PRO A 181 7.94 -2.56 -8.53
N THR A 182 7.83 -2.47 -7.22
CA THR A 182 8.36 -3.41 -6.22
C THR A 182 7.22 -3.98 -5.41
N ASN A 183 7.39 -5.19 -4.87
CA ASN A 183 6.37 -5.80 -4.02
C ASN A 183 6.01 -4.90 -2.83
N LEU A 184 4.71 -4.73 -2.64
CA LEU A 184 4.12 -3.95 -1.56
C LEU A 184 2.88 -4.69 -1.07
N ASP A 185 2.97 -5.25 0.13
CA ASP A 185 1.85 -5.96 0.77
C ASP A 185 1.29 -5.11 1.89
N LEU A 186 -0.04 -4.90 1.89
CA LEU A 186 -0.76 -4.36 3.05
C LEU A 186 -1.34 -5.51 3.86
N HIS A 187 -1.01 -5.55 5.15
CA HIS A 187 -1.54 -6.48 6.14
C HIS A 187 -2.56 -5.75 7.01
N VAL A 188 -3.72 -6.38 7.21
CA VAL A 188 -4.76 -5.87 8.11
C VAL A 188 -5.05 -6.93 9.17
N PHE A 189 -4.98 -6.54 10.44
CA PHE A 189 -5.28 -7.39 11.57
C PHE A 189 -6.43 -6.81 12.39
N GLU A 190 -7.37 -7.65 12.78
CA GLU A 190 -8.51 -7.27 13.60
C GLU A 190 -8.90 -8.50 14.43
N GLY A 191 -8.70 -8.46 15.74
CA GLY A 191 -9.00 -9.60 16.62
C GLY A 191 -8.27 -10.89 16.23
N GLN A 192 -9.02 -11.85 15.68
CA GLN A 192 -8.50 -13.12 15.15
C GLN A 192 -8.42 -13.15 13.61
N ASN A 193 -8.96 -12.12 12.95
CA ASN A 193 -9.03 -12.00 11.51
C ASN A 193 -7.72 -11.45 10.96
N TYR A 194 -7.40 -11.86 9.73
CA TYR A 194 -6.26 -11.38 8.98
C TYR A 194 -6.67 -11.20 7.52
N TYR A 195 -6.35 -10.05 6.98
CA TYR A 195 -6.59 -9.68 5.59
C TYR A 195 -5.30 -9.19 4.94
N GLN A 196 -5.22 -9.33 3.62
CA GLN A 196 -4.04 -8.91 2.86
C GLN A 196 -4.42 -8.35 1.49
N LEU A 197 -3.86 -7.19 1.14
CA LEU A 197 -3.74 -6.74 -0.25
C LEU A 197 -2.31 -7.01 -0.69
N ALA A 198 -2.11 -8.01 -1.55
CA ALA A 198 -0.79 -8.34 -2.09
C ALA A 198 -0.63 -7.61 -3.44
N GLY A 199 0.35 -6.71 -3.54
CA GLY A 199 0.43 -5.82 -4.68
C GLY A 199 1.83 -5.28 -4.93
N ASN A 200 1.89 -4.16 -5.64
CA ASN A 200 3.13 -3.46 -5.93
C ASN A 200 2.96 -1.93 -5.74
N ASN A 201 4.05 -1.23 -5.45
CA ASN A 201 4.04 0.23 -5.42
C ASN A 201 3.96 0.79 -6.85
N LYS A 202 3.59 2.07 -6.97
CA LYS A 202 3.48 2.72 -8.27
C LYS A 202 4.72 3.54 -8.57
N VAL A 203 5.26 3.35 -9.78
CA VAL A 203 6.48 4.01 -10.25
C VAL A 203 6.24 4.50 -11.67
N GLU A 204 6.34 5.81 -11.90
CA GLU A 204 6.20 6.44 -13.22
C GLU A 204 4.92 6.02 -14.00
N GLY A 205 3.81 5.79 -13.29
CA GLY A 205 2.54 5.37 -13.87
C GLY A 205 2.43 3.87 -14.18
N LEU A 206 3.42 3.08 -13.78
CA LEU A 206 3.38 1.62 -13.77
C LEU A 206 3.11 1.12 -12.35
N GLY A 207 2.38 0.01 -12.23
CA GLY A 207 2.08 -0.59 -10.93
C GLY A 207 0.91 0.07 -10.19
N GLY A 208 0.87 -0.12 -8.88
CA GLY A 208 -0.24 0.22 -8.00
C GLY A 208 -1.35 -0.83 -7.98
N GLU A 209 -1.19 -1.98 -8.62
CA GLU A 209 -2.19 -3.04 -8.56
C GLU A 209 -2.03 -3.91 -7.31
N PHE A 210 -3.15 -4.43 -6.81
CA PHE A 210 -3.17 -5.39 -5.72
C PHE A 210 -4.22 -6.48 -5.94
N LYS A 211 -4.02 -7.60 -5.25
CA LYS A 211 -4.97 -8.70 -5.14
C LYS A 211 -5.40 -8.88 -3.68
N PRO A 212 -6.70 -8.78 -3.36
CA PRO A 212 -7.19 -9.06 -2.02
C PRO A 212 -7.17 -10.55 -1.69
N SER A 213 -6.89 -10.86 -0.44
CA SER A 213 -7.11 -12.18 0.15
C SER A 213 -8.61 -12.53 0.20
N ASP A 214 -8.94 -13.82 0.21
CA ASP A 214 -10.33 -14.29 0.23
C ASP A 214 -11.13 -13.84 1.46
N ASN A 215 -10.46 -13.51 2.56
CA ASN A 215 -11.10 -13.11 3.82
C ASN A 215 -11.84 -11.77 3.73
N PHE A 216 -11.51 -10.91 2.76
CA PHE A 216 -12.22 -9.64 2.55
C PHE A 216 -13.67 -9.80 2.06
N LYS A 217 -14.07 -10.99 1.60
CA LYS A 217 -15.42 -11.23 1.06
C LYS A 217 -16.54 -10.95 2.07
N ALA A 218 -16.25 -11.05 3.37
CA ALA A 218 -17.22 -10.79 4.43
C ALA A 218 -17.19 -9.34 4.92
N GLU A 219 -16.11 -8.60 4.67
CA GLU A 219 -15.82 -7.31 5.32
C GLU A 219 -15.56 -6.20 4.30
N GLU A 220 -16.64 -5.72 3.68
CA GLU A 220 -16.58 -4.71 2.60
C GLU A 220 -16.00 -3.37 3.09
N LYS A 221 -16.31 -2.94 4.32
CA LYS A 221 -15.82 -1.68 4.88
C LYS A 221 -14.30 -1.70 5.08
N ILE A 222 -13.79 -2.73 5.75
CA ILE A 222 -12.36 -2.94 5.97
C ILE A 222 -11.65 -3.04 4.61
N PHE A 223 -12.24 -3.73 3.64
CA PHE A 223 -11.68 -3.82 2.28
C PHE A 223 -11.57 -2.44 1.60
N ASN A 224 -12.62 -1.64 1.66
CA ASN A 224 -12.63 -0.32 1.03
C ASN A 224 -11.58 0.59 1.66
N TYR A 225 -11.50 0.64 3.00
CA TYR A 225 -10.52 1.47 3.69
C TYR A 225 -9.08 0.96 3.48
N ALA A 226 -8.86 -0.36 3.50
CA ALA A 226 -7.57 -0.94 3.13
C ALA A 226 -7.14 -0.56 1.70
N SER A 227 -8.10 -0.52 0.76
CA SER A 227 -7.84 -0.12 -0.62
C SER A 227 -7.47 1.36 -0.72
N ASP A 228 -8.15 2.23 0.03
CA ASP A 228 -7.84 3.66 0.08
C ASP A 228 -6.45 3.91 0.68
N ILE A 229 -6.11 3.21 1.77
CA ILE A 229 -4.76 3.23 2.36
C ILE A 229 -3.73 2.76 1.35
N PHE A 230 -3.97 1.64 0.66
CA PHE A 230 -3.07 1.12 -0.37
C PHE A 230 -2.80 2.15 -1.47
N ASN A 231 -3.86 2.72 -2.04
CA ASN A 231 -3.75 3.69 -3.12
C ASN A 231 -3.09 5.00 -2.69
N SER A 232 -3.36 5.46 -1.46
CA SER A 232 -2.72 6.67 -0.91
C SER A 232 -1.23 6.47 -0.66
N PHE A 233 -0.83 5.25 -0.32
CA PHE A 233 0.55 4.94 0.05
C PHE A 233 1.42 4.48 -1.13
N SER A 234 0.86 3.74 -2.09
CA SER A 234 1.61 3.12 -3.19
C SER A 234 2.37 4.12 -4.06
N ASP A 235 1.89 5.38 -4.16
CA ASP A 235 2.54 6.46 -4.92
C ASP A 235 3.63 7.20 -4.09
N LYS A 236 3.64 7.03 -2.76
CA LYS A 236 4.56 7.72 -1.83
C LYS A 236 5.79 6.89 -1.50
N VAL A 237 5.75 5.59 -1.78
CA VAL A 237 6.87 4.69 -1.56
C VAL A 237 7.92 4.92 -2.65
N LYS A 238 9.12 5.32 -2.22
CA LYS A 238 10.26 5.46 -3.13
C LYS A 238 10.44 4.23 -3.99
N ALA A 239 10.44 4.45 -5.30
CA ALA A 239 11.05 3.55 -6.25
C ALA A 239 12.56 3.45 -5.95
N TYR A 240 13.13 2.28 -6.19
CA TYR A 240 14.56 2.02 -6.08
C TYR A 240 15.12 1.80 -7.47
#